data_AF-A0A8T7A2S9-F1
#
_entry.id   AF-A0A8T7A2S9-F1
#
_cell.length_a   1.000
_cell.length_b   1.000
_cell.length_c   1.000
_cell.angle_alpha   90.00
_cell.angle_beta   90.00
_cell.angle_gamma   90.00
#
_symmetry.space_group_name_H-M   'P 1'
#
loop_
_entity.id
_entity.type
_entity.pdbx_description
1 polymer ?
#
loop_
_entity_poly.entity_id
_entity_poly.type
_entity_poly.pdbx_seq_one_letter_code
_entity_poly.pdbx_strand_id
1 'polypeptide(L)' 'MTIGEDMFALVERLFPICRSITGNGVRQTLNIVKEYLPIDVHEVPSNTKVFDWTVPREWNIRDAYIKNEKG' A
#
# COMPACT_ATOMS: atom_id res chain seq x y z
N MET A 1 -6.33 -26.91 -2.06
CA MET A 1 -7.02 -25.65 -1.81
C MET A 1 -7.93 -25.35 -2.98
N THR A 2 -9.06 -24.69 -2.73
CA THR A 2 -9.93 -24.14 -3.76
C THR A 2 -9.42 -22.77 -4.19
N ILE A 3 -9.83 -22.29 -5.36
CA ILE A 3 -9.52 -20.93 -5.83
C ILE A 3 -9.96 -19.88 -4.80
N GLY A 4 -11.11 -20.10 -4.14
CA GLY A 4 -11.61 -19.19 -3.10
C GLY A 4 -10.70 -19.14 -1.86
N GLU A 5 -10.14 -20.29 -1.47
CA GLU A 5 -9.17 -20.36 -0.36
C GLU A 5 -7.88 -19.62 -0.71
N ASP A 6 -7.37 -19.78 -1.93
CA ASP A 6 -6.15 -19.08 -2.40
C ASP A 6 -6.36 -17.56 -2.47
N MET A 7 -7.53 -17.11 -2.95
CA MET A 7 -7.89 -15.70 -2.98
C MET A 7 -8.01 -15.11 -1.57
N PHE A 8 -8.63 -15.84 -0.64
CA PHE A 8 -8.78 -15.39 0.74
C PHE A 8 -7.42 -15.30 1.44
N ALA A 9 -6.53 -16.29 1.26
CA ALA A 9 -5.18 -16.28 1.80
C ALA A 9 -4.35 -15.08 1.29
N LEU A 10 -4.50 -14.71 0.01
CA LEU A 10 -3.87 -13.51 -0.52
C LEU A 10 -4.40 -12.24 0.14
N VAL A 11 -5.72 -12.12 0.32
CA VAL A 11 -6.32 -10.97 1.01
C VAL A 11 -5.83 -10.90 2.46
N GLU A 12 -5.76 -12.01 3.18
CA GLU A 12 -5.25 -12.08 4.55
C GLU A 12 -3.80 -11.59 4.63
N ARG A 13 -2.94 -12.03 3.71
CA ARG A 13 -1.54 -11.55 3.61
C ARG A 13 -1.45 -10.04 3.33
N LEU A 14 -2.36 -9.50 2.52
CA LEU A 14 -2.39 -8.08 2.18
C LEU A 14 -3.02 -7.22 3.27
N PHE A 15 -3.94 -7.75 4.07
CA PHE A 15 -4.77 -7.01 5.03
C PHE A 15 -3.98 -6.13 6.02
N PRO A 16 -2.91 -6.61 6.70
CA PRO A 16 -2.23 -5.81 7.72
C PRO A 16 -1.36 -4.66 7.17
N ILE A 17 -1.14 -4.59 5.85
CA ILE A 17 -0.29 -3.56 5.26
C ILE A 17 -1.02 -2.21 5.31
N CYS A 18 -0.42 -1.23 5.98
CA CYS A 18 -0.94 0.14 6.07
C CYS A 18 -0.80 0.87 4.71
N ARG A 19 -1.79 0.68 3.84
CA ARG A 19 -1.88 1.36 2.54
C ARG A 19 -2.53 2.73 2.65
N SER A 20 -2.08 3.64 1.79
CA SER A 20 -2.72 4.92 1.47
C SER A 20 -2.58 5.15 -0.03
N ILE A 21 -2.85 6.37 -0.53
CA ILE A 21 -2.70 6.73 -1.94
C ILE A 21 -1.23 6.78 -2.41
N THR A 22 -0.29 6.88 -1.47
CA THR A 22 1.17 6.82 -1.70
C THR A 22 1.84 6.05 -0.56
N GLY A 23 3.14 5.80 -0.69
CA GLY A 23 3.98 5.26 0.39
C GLY A 23 4.35 3.79 0.24
N ASN A 24 5.18 3.33 1.18
CA ASN A 24 5.77 1.99 1.17
C ASN A 24 4.72 0.88 1.28
N GLY A 25 3.58 1.12 1.93
CA GLY A 25 2.49 0.13 2.01
C GLY A 25 1.92 -0.24 0.63
N VAL A 26 1.78 0.73 -0.29
CA VAL A 26 1.37 0.47 -1.67
C VAL A 26 2.45 -0.30 -2.44
N ARG A 27 3.74 0.07 -2.29
CA ARG A 27 4.86 -0.65 -2.93
C ARG A 27 4.93 -2.10 -2.48
N GLN A 28 4.82 -2.35 -1.17
CA GLN A 28 4.81 -3.71 -0.62
C GLN A 28 3.63 -4.52 -1.17
N THR A 29 2.45 -3.90 -1.26
CA THR A 29 1.26 -4.54 -1.85
C THR A 29 1.50 -4.94 -3.30
N LEU A 30 2.01 -4.03 -4.13
CA LEU A 30 2.27 -4.30 -5.55
C LEU A 30 3.37 -5.35 -5.74
N ASN A 31 4.38 -5.39 -4.87
CA ASN A 31 5.40 -6.44 -4.88
C ASN A 31 4.81 -7.83 -4.60
N ILE A 32 3.84 -7.92 -3.66
CA ILE A 32 3.14 -9.19 -3.40
C ILE A 32 2.27 -9.57 -4.60
N VAL A 33 1.54 -8.62 -5.19
CA VAL A 33 0.68 -8.88 -6.37
C VAL A 33 1.51 -9.36 -7.57
N LYS A 34 2.74 -8.84 -7.74
CA LYS A 34 3.68 -9.28 -8.78
C LYS A 34 4.03 -10.77 -8.72
N GLU A 35 3.92 -11.40 -7.55
CA GLU A 35 4.13 -12.85 -7.41
C GLU A 35 3.04 -13.67 -8.14
N TYR A 36 1.88 -13.07 -8.40
CA TYR A 36 0.73 -13.73 -9.03
C TYR A 36 0.47 -13.25 -10.46
N LEU A 37 0.84 -12.01 -10.79
CA LEU A 37 0.54 -11.39 -12.08
C LEU A 37 1.71 -10.52 -12.58
N PRO A 38 2.04 -10.54 -13.87
CA PRO A 38 3.11 -9.71 -14.43
C PRO A 38 2.62 -8.27 -14.62
N ILE A 39 2.72 -7.45 -13.56
CA ILE A 39 2.35 -6.03 -13.60
C ILE A 39 3.60 -5.12 -13.64
N ASP A 40 3.51 -4.05 -14.41
CA ASP A 40 4.48 -2.96 -14.39
C ASP A 40 4.13 -1.95 -13.29
N VAL A 41 5.15 -1.48 -12.57
CA VAL A 41 4.98 -0.49 -11.49
C VAL A 41 5.68 0.79 -11.89
N HIS A 42 4.93 1.89 -11.86
CA HIS A 42 5.42 3.22 -12.18
C HIS A 42 5.35 4.11 -10.94
N GLU A 43 6.37 4.94 -10.76
CA GLU A 43 6.42 5.98 -9.73
C GLU A 43 6.37 7.33 -10.44
N VAL A 44 5.44 8.20 -10.03
CA VAL A 44 5.31 9.56 -10.57
C VAL A 44 5.76 10.53 -9.47
N PRO A 45 6.74 11.43 -9.73
CA PRO A 45 7.23 12.35 -8.71
C PRO A 45 6.14 13.25 -8.13
N SER A 46 6.20 13.53 -6.84
CA SER A 46 5.35 14.54 -6.21
C SER A 46 5.44 15.90 -6.91
N ASN A 47 4.34 16.66 -6.86
CA ASN A 47 4.15 17.93 -7.57
C ASN A 47 4.04 17.84 -9.10
N THR A 48 4.11 16.66 -9.69
CA THR A 48 3.76 16.47 -11.11
C THR A 48 2.31 16.90 -11.34
N LYS A 49 2.07 17.77 -12.34
CA LYS A 49 0.73 18.15 -12.77
C LYS A 49 0.16 17.06 -13.68
N VAL A 50 -1.06 16.63 -13.37
CA VAL A 50 -1.80 15.61 -14.11
C VAL A 50 -3.22 16.15 -14.35
N PHE A 51 -3.41 16.84 -15.48
CA PHE A 51 -4.59 17.67 -15.73
C PHE A 51 -4.80 18.69 -14.59
N ASP A 52 -5.99 18.74 -14.01
CA ASP A 52 -6.31 19.63 -12.88
C ASP A 52 -5.70 19.15 -11.55
N TRP A 53 -5.18 17.92 -11.51
CA TRP A 53 -4.65 17.31 -10.30
C TRP A 53 -3.15 17.54 -10.17
N THR A 54 -2.66 17.42 -8.94
CA THR A 54 -1.23 17.49 -8.61
C THR A 54 -0.87 16.25 -7.79
N VAL A 55 0.16 15.52 -8.21
CA VAL A 55 0.61 14.32 -7.49
C VAL A 55 1.03 14.73 -6.08
N PRO A 56 0.47 14.12 -5.02
CA PRO A 56 0.70 14.56 -3.65
C PRO A 56 2.11 14.21 -3.19
N ARG A 57 2.50 14.79 -2.04
CA ARG A 57 3.67 14.33 -1.29
C ARG A 57 3.48 12.87 -0.88
N GLU A 58 4.56 12.10 -0.93
CA GLU A 58 4.54 10.73 -0.42
C GLU A 58 4.33 10.71 1.10
N TRP A 59 3.47 9.80 1.56
CA TRP A 59 3.18 9.60 2.99
C TRP A 59 3.63 8.22 3.46
N ASN A 60 4.33 8.18 4.59
CA ASN A 60 4.73 6.95 5.27
C ASN A 60 4.50 7.09 6.78
N ILE A 61 4.04 6.02 7.41
CA ILE A 61 3.86 5.92 8.86
C ILE A 61 4.71 4.79 9.42
N ARG A 62 5.30 5.02 10.60
CA ARG A 62 6.04 3.98 11.33
C ARG A 62 5.21 3.41 12.47
N ASP A 63 4.55 4.28 13.23
CA ASP A 63 3.71 3.93 14.36
C ASP A 63 2.78 5.11 14.71
N ALA A 64 1.68 4.84 15.39
CA ALA A 64 0.79 5.84 15.98
C ALA A 64 0.06 5.24 17.19
N TYR A 65 0.07 5.97 18.30
CA TYR A 65 -0.61 5.58 19.53
C TYR A 65 -1.00 6.81 20.35
N ILE A 66 -1.93 6.63 21.29
CA ILE A 66 -2.26 7.60 22.34
C ILE A 66 -1.79 7.00 23.67
N LYS A 67 -1.00 7.75 24.44
CA LYS A 67 -0.54 7.37 25.78
C LYS A 67 -1.32 8.12 26.85
N ASN A 68 -1.54 7.49 27.99
CA ASN A 68 -2.12 8.14 29.16
C ASN A 68 -1.02 8.54 30.16
N GLU A 69 -1.41 9.02 31.34
CA GLU A 69 -0.47 9.45 32.39
C GLU A 69 0.46 8.35 32.91
N LYS A 70 0.12 7.07 32.69
CA LYS A 70 0.91 5.90 33.09
C LYS A 70 1.76 5.35 31.94
N GLY A 71 1.79 6.03 30.79
CA GLY A 71 2.43 5.57 29.56
C GLY A 71 1.50 4.77 28.68
#